data_AF-A0A401Y8M1-F1
#
_entry.id   AF-A0A401Y8M1-F1
#
_cell.length_a   1.000
_cell.length_b   1.000
_cell.length_c   1.000
_cell.angle_alpha   90.00
_cell.angle_beta   90.00
_cell.angle_gamma   90.00
#
_symmetry.space_group_name_H-M   'P 1'
#
loop_
_entity.id
_entity.type
_entity.pdbx_description
1 polymer ?
#
loop_
_entity_poly.entity_id
_entity_poly.type
_entity_poly.pdbx_seq_one_letter_code
_entity_poly.pdbx_strand_id
1 'polypeptide(L)'
;MTLGHRPATLPLRLVVGATALLALAACGKETSATAAASDDPTSPAPTSASPTQQEEEAPRLISYAGGESPGVEVKQRSDAAHLTGAPADFKQFIGDLAQQNADASSCTDGYVGVTVQTLRTDGFAIGGVNDCGGYLALWAVVDGRWKEVAGTQELWDCKVLERYEAPSDVVGDACYDYDAQHERAYQQA
;
A
#
# COMPACT_ATOMS: atom_id res chain seq x y z
N MET A 1 -27.33 20.15 -40.78
CA MET A 1 -26.23 20.85 -40.08
C MET A 1 -25.17 19.82 -39.75
N THR A 2 -24.08 19.81 -40.50
CA THR A 2 -22.99 18.81 -40.43
C THR A 2 -21.87 19.34 -39.55
N LEU A 3 -21.67 18.73 -38.37
CA LEU A 3 -20.56 19.05 -37.46
C LEU A 3 -19.30 18.28 -37.90
N GLY A 4 -18.34 19.03 -38.45
CA GLY A 4 -17.05 18.51 -38.89
C GLY A 4 -16.14 18.16 -37.70
N HIS A 5 -15.63 16.94 -37.71
CA HIS A 5 -14.57 16.49 -36.80
C HIS A 5 -13.22 17.00 -37.29
N ARG A 6 -12.49 17.71 -36.42
CA ARG A 6 -11.07 18.06 -36.63
C ARG A 6 -10.21 17.10 -35.80
N PRO A 7 -9.24 16.39 -36.41
CA PRO A 7 -8.27 15.61 -35.64
C PRO A 7 -7.27 16.56 -34.95
N ALA A 8 -7.08 16.36 -33.64
CA ALA A 8 -6.07 17.05 -32.86
C ALA A 8 -4.71 16.34 -33.03
N THR A 9 -3.77 17.00 -33.71
CA THR A 9 -2.37 16.57 -33.77
C THR A 9 -1.62 17.11 -32.56
N LEU A 10 -1.17 16.24 -31.65
CA LEU A 10 -0.28 16.57 -30.55
C LEU A 10 1.19 16.52 -31.01
N PRO A 11 2.01 17.54 -30.75
CA PRO A 11 3.43 17.50 -31.05
C PRO A 11 4.19 16.67 -30.00
N LEU A 12 4.82 15.60 -30.48
CA LEU A 12 5.80 14.80 -29.75
C LEU A 12 7.04 15.67 -29.47
N ARG A 13 7.26 16.08 -28.22
CA ARG A 13 8.52 16.70 -27.78
C ARG A 13 9.38 15.65 -27.08
N LEU A 14 10.36 15.15 -27.81
CA LEU A 14 11.45 14.31 -27.30
C LEU A 14 12.34 15.19 -26.39
N VAL A 15 12.38 14.91 -25.09
CA VAL A 15 13.37 15.50 -24.19
C VAL A 15 14.47 14.47 -23.95
N VAL A 16 15.62 14.70 -24.59
CA VAL A 16 16.87 13.98 -24.30
C VAL A 16 17.52 14.66 -23.11
N GLY A 17 17.43 14.05 -21.93
CA GLY A 17 18.05 14.53 -20.69
C GLY A 17 19.29 13.70 -20.36
N ALA A 18 20.45 14.36 -20.34
CA ALA A 18 21.77 13.78 -20.20
C ALA A 18 22.07 13.19 -18.81
N THR A 19 22.78 12.08 -18.84
CA THR A 19 23.38 11.35 -17.72
C THR A 19 24.39 12.21 -16.95
N ALA A 20 24.21 12.35 -15.64
CA ALA A 20 25.23 12.84 -14.73
C ALA A 20 25.58 11.73 -13.72
N LEU A 21 26.70 11.05 -13.96
CA LEU A 21 27.41 10.24 -12.97
C LEU A 21 28.03 11.18 -11.93
N LEU A 22 27.61 11.09 -10.67
CA LEU A 22 28.41 11.60 -9.55
C LEU A 22 29.03 10.42 -8.80
N ALA A 23 30.36 10.44 -8.79
CA ALA A 23 31.23 9.51 -8.11
C ALA A 23 31.35 9.81 -6.61
N LEU A 24 31.63 8.73 -5.89
CA LEU A 24 32.00 8.58 -4.49
C LEU A 24 32.88 9.69 -3.89
N ALA A 25 32.54 10.10 -2.66
CA ALA A 25 33.51 10.58 -1.68
C ALA A 25 33.19 9.96 -0.32
N ALA A 26 33.91 8.88 0.00
CA ALA A 26 34.05 8.35 1.35
C ALA A 26 35.00 9.27 2.13
N CYS A 27 34.55 9.75 3.30
CA CYS A 27 35.42 10.33 4.31
C CYS A 27 34.97 9.79 5.67
N GLY A 28 35.65 8.74 6.11
CA GLY A 28 35.59 8.29 7.49
C GLY A 28 36.20 9.33 8.42
N LYS A 29 35.59 9.48 9.60
CA LYS A 29 36.24 10.01 10.79
C LYS A 29 35.91 9.08 11.95
N GLU A 30 36.86 8.19 12.22
CA GLU A 30 37.05 7.56 13.52
C GLU A 30 37.08 8.67 14.58
N THR A 31 36.22 8.55 15.60
CA THR A 31 36.30 9.39 16.79
C THR A 31 36.49 8.47 17.98
N SER A 32 37.62 8.74 18.64
CA SER A 32 38.24 7.99 19.71
C SER A 32 37.33 7.65 20.87
N ALA A 33 37.53 6.43 21.37
CA ALA A 33 37.15 5.98 22.69
C ALA A 33 37.80 6.88 23.77
N THR A 34 36.97 7.37 24.69
CA THR A 34 37.40 7.86 26.00
C THR A 34 36.86 6.88 27.03
N ALA A 35 37.77 6.14 27.67
CA ALA A 35 37.49 5.34 28.84
C ALA A 35 37.34 6.25 30.06
N ALA A 36 36.27 6.07 30.83
CA ALA A 36 36.14 6.62 32.17
C ALA A 36 35.50 5.59 33.10
N ALA A 37 36.30 5.21 34.10
CA ALA A 37 36.00 4.82 35.47
C ALA A 37 34.77 3.95 35.78
N SER A 38 35.08 2.80 36.38
CA SER A 38 34.19 1.91 37.11
C SER A 38 33.57 2.58 38.33
N ASP A 39 32.26 2.41 38.49
CA ASP A 39 31.57 2.34 39.78
C ASP A 39 30.52 1.21 39.71
N ASP A 40 30.47 0.43 40.78
CA ASP A 40 29.76 -0.83 41.04
C ASP A 40 28.33 -0.99 40.49
N PRO A 41 27.99 -2.14 39.86
CA PRO A 41 26.60 -2.52 39.62
C PRO A 41 26.17 -3.65 40.57
N THR A 42 25.33 -3.34 41.56
CA THR A 42 24.35 -4.35 42.03
C THR A 42 23.25 -4.43 40.98
N SER A 43 23.48 -5.26 39.97
CA SER A 43 22.55 -5.49 38.86
C SER A 43 21.47 -6.48 39.32
N PRO A 44 20.17 -6.11 39.36
CA PRO A 44 19.11 -7.09 39.55
C PRO A 44 19.14 -8.06 38.36
N ALA A 45 19.06 -9.36 38.64
CA ALA A 45 19.05 -10.40 37.62
C ALA A 45 18.03 -10.07 36.52
N PRO A 46 18.38 -10.21 35.23
CA PRO A 46 17.41 -10.05 34.17
C PRO A 46 16.37 -11.17 34.32
N THR A 47 15.15 -10.78 34.69
CA THR A 47 13.97 -11.62 34.48
C THR A 47 13.93 -11.94 33.00
N SER A 48 14.30 -13.17 32.64
CA SER A 48 14.06 -13.72 31.32
C SER A 48 12.54 -13.76 31.14
N ALA A 49 11.99 -12.67 30.59
CA ALA A 49 10.68 -12.72 29.98
C ALA A 49 10.82 -13.77 28.87
N SER A 50 10.18 -14.93 29.06
CA SER A 50 9.98 -15.86 27.96
C SER A 50 9.34 -15.06 26.83
N PRO A 51 9.82 -15.18 25.58
CA PRO A 51 9.14 -14.55 24.46
C PRO A 51 7.72 -15.09 24.50
N THR A 52 6.75 -14.24 24.84
CA THR A 52 5.34 -14.53 24.65
C THR A 52 5.25 -14.82 23.16
N GLN A 53 5.14 -16.11 22.82
CA GLN A 53 4.78 -16.52 21.48
C GLN A 53 3.45 -15.84 21.22
N GLN A 54 3.50 -14.80 20.41
CA GLN A 54 2.32 -14.11 19.92
C GLN A 54 1.61 -15.18 19.10
N GLU A 55 0.59 -15.79 19.70
CA GLU A 55 -0.23 -16.81 19.06
C GLU A 55 -0.74 -16.19 17.76
N GLU A 56 -0.29 -16.76 16.66
CA GLU A 56 -0.58 -16.28 15.32
C GLU A 56 -2.09 -16.47 15.11
N GLU A 57 -2.83 -15.38 15.28
CA GLU A 57 -4.28 -15.39 15.16
C GLU A 57 -4.64 -15.80 13.73
N ALA A 58 -5.58 -16.74 13.60
CA ALA A 58 -6.00 -17.24 12.30
C ALA A 58 -6.42 -16.08 11.37
N PRO A 59 -6.13 -16.15 10.06
CA PRO A 59 -6.54 -15.13 9.11
C PRO A 59 -8.04 -14.85 9.20
N ARG A 60 -8.41 -13.57 9.25
CA ARG A 60 -9.81 -13.13 9.25
C ARG A 60 -10.06 -12.19 8.09
N LEU A 61 -11.17 -12.40 7.42
CA LEU A 61 -11.70 -11.48 6.42
C LEU A 61 -12.59 -10.44 7.10
N ILE A 62 -12.34 -9.17 6.84
CA ILE A 62 -13.12 -8.03 7.32
C ILE A 62 -13.64 -7.29 6.07
N SER A 63 -14.96 -7.24 5.92
CA SER A 63 -15.62 -6.45 4.88
C SER A 63 -16.09 -5.12 5.47
N TYR A 64 -15.54 -4.02 4.95
CA TYR A 64 -15.97 -2.67 5.26
C TYR A 64 -16.99 -2.14 4.24
N ALA A 65 -16.91 -2.64 3.00
CA ALA A 65 -17.92 -2.40 1.98
C ALA A 65 -19.16 -3.28 2.23
N GLY A 66 -20.33 -2.76 1.84
CA GLY A 66 -21.61 -3.48 1.97
C GLY A 66 -22.81 -2.54 2.00
N GLY A 67 -23.96 -3.04 1.56
CA GLY A 67 -25.17 -2.23 1.40
C GLY A 67 -24.93 -1.07 0.44
N GLU A 68 -25.09 0.17 0.93
CA GLU A 68 -24.80 1.40 0.17
C GLU A 68 -23.39 1.96 0.45
N SER A 69 -22.61 1.32 1.34
CA SER A 69 -21.27 1.79 1.71
C SER A 69 -20.21 1.27 0.74
N PRO A 70 -19.38 2.15 0.15
CA PRO A 70 -18.24 1.74 -0.65
C PRO A 70 -17.03 1.30 0.20
N GLY A 71 -17.12 1.33 1.53
CA GLY A 71 -16.01 1.04 2.45
C GLY A 71 -15.78 2.15 3.46
N VAL A 72 -14.68 2.06 4.20
CA VAL A 72 -14.25 3.11 5.15
C VAL A 72 -13.33 4.10 4.45
N GLU A 73 -13.77 5.35 4.37
CA GLU A 73 -12.95 6.47 3.87
C GLU A 73 -11.92 6.93 4.92
N VAL A 74 -10.68 7.09 4.49
CA VAL A 74 -9.56 7.63 5.26
C VAL A 74 -9.00 8.83 4.49
N LYS A 75 -9.20 10.05 5.01
CA LYS A 75 -8.74 11.30 4.39
C LYS A 75 -7.48 11.84 5.04
N GLN A 76 -7.26 11.46 6.29
CA GLN A 76 -6.11 11.85 7.12
C GLN A 76 -5.77 10.70 8.09
N ARG A 77 -4.59 10.76 8.70
CA ARG A 77 -4.08 9.68 9.59
C ARG A 77 -5.08 9.25 10.67
N SER A 78 -5.76 10.20 11.32
CA SER A 78 -6.68 9.89 12.42
C SER A 78 -7.89 9.07 11.99
N ASP A 79 -8.30 9.16 10.72
CA ASP A 79 -9.49 8.46 10.23
C ASP A 79 -9.26 6.95 10.15
N ALA A 80 -8.01 6.48 10.10
CA ALA A 80 -7.67 5.06 10.13
C ALA A 80 -8.12 4.37 11.44
N ALA A 81 -8.42 5.14 12.49
CA ALA A 81 -9.05 4.63 13.70
C ALA A 81 -10.43 3.98 13.42
N HIS A 82 -11.12 4.36 12.34
CA HIS A 82 -12.41 3.80 11.95
C HIS A 82 -12.32 2.40 11.33
N LEU A 83 -11.12 1.93 10.97
CA LEU A 83 -10.87 0.57 10.45
C LEU A 83 -10.96 -0.46 11.59
N THR A 84 -12.15 -0.63 12.16
CA THR A 84 -12.37 -1.52 13.30
C THR A 84 -11.94 -2.95 12.96
N GLY A 85 -11.26 -3.61 13.90
CA GLY A 85 -10.69 -4.96 13.72
C GLY A 85 -9.40 -5.05 12.90
N ALA A 86 -8.99 -3.99 12.20
CA ALA A 86 -7.74 -4.02 11.43
C ALA A 86 -6.50 -4.03 12.34
N PRO A 87 -5.42 -4.72 11.93
CA PRO A 87 -4.10 -4.63 12.56
C PRO A 87 -3.58 -3.20 12.65
N ALA A 88 -2.80 -2.90 13.69
CA ALA A 88 -2.32 -1.54 13.96
C ALA A 88 -1.36 -1.02 12.88
N ASP A 89 -0.52 -1.90 12.34
CA ASP A 89 0.40 -1.60 11.24
C ASP A 89 -0.35 -1.29 9.93
N PHE A 90 -1.43 -2.01 9.63
CA PHE A 90 -2.30 -1.69 8.49
C PHE A 90 -2.96 -0.32 8.65
N LYS A 91 -3.51 -0.01 9.83
CA LYS A 91 -4.08 1.31 10.12
C LYS A 91 -3.07 2.42 9.93
N GLN A 92 -1.84 2.21 10.43
CA GLN A 92 -0.77 3.16 10.26
C GLN A 92 -0.44 3.36 8.77
N PHE A 93 -0.26 2.27 8.03
CA PHE A 93 0.02 2.31 6.59
C PHE A 93 -1.05 3.08 5.80
N ILE A 94 -2.32 2.77 5.98
CA ILE A 94 -3.43 3.45 5.26
C ILE A 94 -3.54 4.91 5.69
N GLY A 95 -3.37 5.21 6.99
CA GLY A 95 -3.38 6.58 7.48
C GLY A 95 -2.25 7.43 6.89
N ASP A 96 -1.04 6.87 6.79
CA ASP A 96 0.11 7.52 6.16
C ASP A 96 -0.09 7.72 4.66
N LEU A 97 -0.62 6.72 3.95
CA LEU A 97 -0.95 6.81 2.52
C LEU A 97 -1.99 7.89 2.25
N ALA A 98 -3.07 7.93 3.04
CA ALA A 98 -4.11 8.96 2.91
C ALA A 98 -3.54 10.37 3.14
N GLN A 99 -2.70 10.55 4.17
CA GLN A 99 -2.05 11.84 4.42
C GLN A 99 -1.11 12.22 3.28
N GLN A 100 -0.31 11.28 2.77
CA GLN A 100 0.59 11.53 1.65
C GLN A 100 -0.18 12.00 0.42
N ASN A 101 -1.32 11.37 0.12
CA ASN A 101 -2.18 11.78 -0.99
C ASN A 101 -2.74 13.19 -0.77
N ALA A 102 -3.23 13.48 0.45
CA ALA A 102 -3.73 14.81 0.80
C ALA A 102 -2.66 15.90 0.67
N ASP A 103 -1.43 15.63 1.12
CA ASP A 103 -0.31 16.57 1.07
C ASP A 103 0.22 16.79 -0.36
N ALA A 104 0.14 15.77 -1.21
CA ALA A 104 0.63 15.82 -2.59
C ALA A 104 -0.42 16.32 -3.60
N SER A 105 -1.70 16.26 -3.24
CA SER A 105 -2.80 16.57 -4.15
C SER A 105 -2.91 18.07 -4.45
N SER A 106 -3.22 18.39 -5.71
CA SER A 106 -3.67 19.71 -6.14
C SER A 106 -5.18 19.77 -6.35
N CYS A 107 -5.91 18.74 -5.94
CA CYS A 107 -7.35 18.62 -6.15
C CYS A 107 -8.09 19.56 -5.20
N THR A 108 -8.69 20.63 -5.74
CA THR A 108 -9.46 21.60 -4.94
C THR A 108 -10.89 21.17 -4.68
N ASP A 109 -11.44 20.36 -5.58
CA ASP A 109 -12.85 19.97 -5.60
C ASP A 109 -12.96 18.46 -5.87
N GLY A 110 -12.77 17.65 -4.82
CA GLY A 110 -12.86 16.20 -4.93
C GLY A 110 -12.53 15.47 -3.63
N TYR A 111 -12.90 14.19 -3.56
CA TYR A 111 -12.41 13.32 -2.50
C TYR A 111 -10.94 12.99 -2.78
N VAL A 112 -10.06 13.34 -1.84
CA VAL A 112 -8.66 12.92 -1.80
C VAL A 112 -8.49 12.02 -0.58
N GLY A 113 -8.01 10.81 -0.79
CA GLY A 113 -7.86 9.84 0.30
C GLY A 113 -7.87 8.39 -0.18
N VAL A 114 -8.10 7.50 0.78
CA VAL A 114 -8.13 6.06 0.58
C VAL A 114 -9.43 5.51 1.12
N THR A 115 -10.12 4.68 0.34
CA THR A 115 -11.30 3.93 0.80
C THR A 115 -10.91 2.47 0.97
N VAL A 116 -10.98 1.91 2.17
CA VAL A 116 -10.72 0.49 2.41
C VAL A 116 -12.02 -0.31 2.27
N GLN A 117 -12.02 -1.31 1.39
CA GLN A 117 -13.20 -2.14 1.10
C GLN A 117 -13.15 -3.47 1.85
N THR A 118 -12.05 -4.19 1.73
CA THR A 118 -11.87 -5.52 2.31
C THR A 118 -10.44 -5.66 2.82
N LEU A 119 -10.28 -6.34 3.96
CA LEU A 119 -9.00 -6.64 4.59
C LEU A 119 -8.99 -8.10 5.04
N ARG A 120 -7.94 -8.83 4.69
CA ARG A 120 -7.57 -10.10 5.30
C ARG A 120 -6.38 -9.88 6.22
N THR A 121 -6.54 -10.23 7.50
CA THR A 121 -5.60 -9.84 8.57
C THR A 121 -4.22 -10.49 8.46
N ASP A 122 -4.04 -11.44 7.56
CA ASP A 122 -2.78 -12.10 7.23
C ASP A 122 -1.97 -11.37 6.15
N GLY A 123 -2.45 -10.22 5.66
CA GLY A 123 -1.62 -9.31 4.89
C GLY A 123 -2.13 -8.97 3.49
N PHE A 124 -3.43 -9.02 3.24
CA PHE A 124 -4.02 -8.56 1.97
C PHE A 124 -5.17 -7.60 2.21
N ALA A 125 -5.30 -6.58 1.36
CA ALA A 125 -6.45 -5.69 1.39
C ALA A 125 -6.71 -5.09 0.01
N ILE A 126 -7.97 -4.72 -0.23
CA ILE A 126 -8.35 -3.95 -1.43
C ILE A 126 -9.14 -2.71 -1.05
N GLY A 127 -9.07 -1.72 -1.92
CA GLY A 127 -9.76 -0.46 -1.72
C GLY A 127 -9.50 0.52 -2.86
N GLY A 128 -10.04 1.73 -2.74
CA GLY A 128 -9.82 2.81 -3.71
C GLY A 128 -8.76 3.78 -3.22
N VAL A 129 -7.91 4.26 -4.13
CA VAL A 129 -7.05 5.43 -3.92
C VAL A 129 -7.59 6.55 -4.80
N ASN A 130 -7.81 7.73 -4.23
CA ASN A 130 -8.44 8.85 -4.91
C ASN A 130 -7.61 10.14 -4.79
N ASP A 131 -7.41 10.79 -5.93
CA ASP A 131 -6.85 12.13 -6.11
C ASP A 131 -7.35 12.72 -7.45
N CYS A 132 -8.47 13.45 -7.43
CA CYS A 132 -9.08 14.02 -8.65
C CYS A 132 -9.43 12.99 -9.75
N GLY A 133 -9.65 11.74 -9.32
CA GLY A 133 -9.71 10.53 -10.12
C GLY A 133 -9.25 9.39 -9.21
N GLY A 134 -9.59 8.14 -9.54
CA GLY A 134 -9.26 7.05 -8.63
C GLY A 134 -9.12 5.72 -9.34
N TYR A 135 -8.41 4.83 -8.66
CA TYR A 135 -8.17 3.46 -9.07
C TYR A 135 -8.41 2.52 -7.88
N LEU A 136 -8.69 1.26 -8.19
CA LEU A 136 -8.74 0.19 -7.21
C LEU A 136 -7.31 -0.28 -6.94
N ALA A 137 -6.89 -0.28 -5.69
CA ALA A 137 -5.58 -0.70 -5.23
C ALA A 137 -5.65 -2.04 -4.52
N LEU A 138 -4.63 -2.88 -4.76
CA LEU A 138 -4.34 -4.09 -4.00
C LEU A 138 -3.13 -3.79 -3.12
N TRP A 139 -3.33 -3.94 -1.81
CA TRP A 139 -2.26 -3.85 -0.82
C TRP A 139 -1.93 -5.23 -0.30
N ALA A 140 -0.63 -5.50 -0.15
CA ALA A 140 -0.15 -6.75 0.41
C ALA A 140 1.05 -6.52 1.35
N VAL A 141 1.26 -7.44 2.28
CA VAL A 141 2.48 -7.50 3.10
C VAL A 141 3.60 -8.12 2.26
N VAL A 142 4.63 -7.32 1.95
CA VAL A 142 5.82 -7.76 1.20
C VAL A 142 7.06 -7.40 2.02
N ASP A 143 7.88 -8.40 2.30
CA ASP A 143 9.05 -8.27 3.20
C ASP A 143 8.66 -7.74 4.60
N GLY A 144 7.53 -8.23 5.14
CA GLY A 144 7.03 -7.85 6.46
C GLY A 144 6.47 -6.43 6.56
N ARG A 145 6.17 -5.77 5.43
CA ARG A 145 5.59 -4.42 5.40
C ARG A 145 4.48 -4.32 4.36
N TRP A 146 3.42 -3.60 4.71
CA TRP A 146 2.37 -3.23 3.76
C TRP A 146 2.92 -2.39 2.62
N LYS A 147 2.53 -2.76 1.40
CA LYS A 147 2.83 -2.03 0.16
C LYS A 147 1.61 -2.10 -0.74
N GLU A 148 1.41 -1.07 -1.54
CA GLU A 148 0.60 -1.20 -2.75
C GLU A 148 1.37 -2.04 -3.76
N VAL A 149 0.75 -3.14 -4.20
CA VAL A 149 1.38 -4.11 -5.10
C VAL A 149 0.79 -4.05 -6.50
N ALA A 150 -0.42 -3.48 -6.64
CA ALA A 150 -1.06 -3.22 -7.93
C ALA A 150 -2.18 -2.18 -7.82
N GLY A 151 -2.51 -1.58 -8.98
CA GLY A 151 -3.68 -0.74 -9.17
C GLY A 151 -4.38 -1.06 -10.50
N THR A 152 -5.71 -0.93 -10.55
CA THR A 152 -6.51 -1.14 -11.76
C THR A 152 -7.74 -0.23 -11.79
N GLN A 153 -8.34 -0.05 -12.97
CA GLN A 153 -9.65 0.60 -13.12
C GLN A 153 -10.81 -0.39 -13.17
N GLU A 154 -10.57 -1.64 -13.57
CA GLU A 154 -11.63 -2.60 -13.92
C GLU A 154 -11.33 -3.99 -13.35
N LEU A 155 -10.44 -4.74 -14.01
CA LEU A 155 -10.06 -6.10 -13.62
C LEU A 155 -8.60 -6.17 -13.20
N TRP A 156 -8.30 -7.11 -12.31
CA TRP A 156 -6.94 -7.42 -11.92
C TRP A 156 -6.20 -8.18 -13.02
N ASP A 157 -4.90 -7.91 -13.20
CA ASP A 157 -4.03 -8.75 -14.03
C ASP A 157 -3.80 -10.10 -13.34
N CYS A 158 -4.14 -11.20 -14.02
CA CYS A 158 -3.92 -12.54 -13.51
C CYS A 158 -2.47 -12.78 -13.05
N LYS A 159 -1.47 -12.27 -13.77
CA LYS A 159 -0.06 -12.44 -13.42
C LYS A 159 0.31 -11.73 -12.13
N VAL A 160 -0.34 -10.61 -11.85
CA VAL A 160 -0.14 -9.87 -10.60
C VAL A 160 -0.72 -10.66 -9.45
N LEU A 161 -1.97 -11.12 -9.58
CA LEU A 161 -2.61 -11.89 -8.52
C LEU A 161 -1.82 -13.17 -8.20
N GLU A 162 -1.39 -13.91 -9.22
CA GLU A 162 -0.57 -15.12 -9.07
C GLU A 162 0.79 -14.83 -8.43
N ARG A 163 1.46 -13.73 -8.83
CA ARG A 163 2.77 -13.35 -8.28
C ARG A 163 2.72 -13.11 -6.77
N TYR A 164 1.64 -12.50 -6.30
CA TYR A 164 1.47 -12.16 -4.89
C TYR A 164 0.62 -13.18 -4.15
N GLU A 165 0.20 -14.28 -4.80
CA GLU A 165 -0.71 -15.28 -4.23
C GLU A 165 -1.96 -14.63 -3.62
N ALA A 166 -2.50 -13.63 -4.33
CA ALA A 166 -3.57 -12.78 -3.82
C ALA A 166 -4.85 -13.61 -3.61
N PRO A 167 -5.47 -13.57 -2.43
CA PRO A 167 -6.63 -14.42 -2.13
C PRO A 167 -7.88 -14.05 -2.91
N SER A 168 -8.62 -15.02 -3.45
CA SER A 168 -9.85 -14.75 -4.21
C SER A 168 -10.98 -14.21 -3.33
N ASP A 169 -10.98 -14.47 -2.02
CA ASP A 169 -11.92 -13.86 -1.07
C ASP A 169 -11.66 -12.36 -0.84
N VAL A 170 -10.50 -11.85 -1.27
CA VAL A 170 -10.13 -10.43 -1.27
C VAL A 170 -10.29 -9.81 -2.66
N VAL A 171 -9.77 -10.45 -3.70
CA VAL A 171 -9.66 -9.85 -5.05
C VAL A 171 -10.77 -10.24 -6.01
N GLY A 172 -11.63 -11.19 -5.63
CA GLY A 172 -12.69 -11.75 -6.46
C GLY A 172 -12.26 -13.01 -7.22
N ASP A 173 -13.23 -13.59 -7.93
CA ASP A 173 -13.09 -14.92 -8.58
C ASP A 173 -12.69 -14.85 -10.07
N ALA A 174 -12.30 -13.67 -10.55
CA ALA A 174 -11.92 -13.46 -11.95
C ALA A 174 -10.77 -12.46 -12.09
N CYS A 175 -10.00 -12.64 -13.16
CA CYS A 175 -8.90 -11.75 -13.53
C CYS A 175 -8.78 -11.67 -15.06
N TYR A 176 -8.07 -10.66 -15.55
CA TYR A 176 -7.79 -10.50 -16.97
C TYR A 176 -6.39 -11.01 -17.31
N ASP A 177 -6.32 -11.92 -18.28
CA ASP A 177 -5.08 -12.41 -18.87
C ASP A 177 -4.72 -11.53 -20.08
N TYR A 178 -3.75 -10.63 -19.88
CA TYR A 178 -3.32 -9.70 -20.93
C TYR A 178 -2.56 -10.38 -22.08
N ASP A 179 -1.98 -11.56 -21.86
CA ASP A 179 -1.29 -12.30 -22.93
C ASP A 179 -2.32 -12.99 -23.83
N ALA A 180 -3.34 -13.59 -23.23
CA ALA A 180 -4.41 -14.30 -23.94
C ALA A 180 -5.59 -13.39 -24.36
N GLN A 181 -5.57 -12.13 -23.92
CA GLN A 181 -6.58 -11.09 -24.16
C GLN A 181 -8.01 -11.52 -23.77
N HIS A 182 -8.17 -12.20 -22.63
CA HIS A 182 -9.47 -12.58 -22.11
C HIS A 182 -9.55 -12.55 -20.58
N GLU A 183 -10.76 -12.42 -20.05
CA GLU A 183 -11.05 -12.68 -18.64
C GLU A 183 -11.07 -14.20 -18.40
N ARG A 184 -10.51 -14.64 -17.27
CA ARG A 184 -10.56 -16.03 -16.82
C ARG A 184 -10.88 -16.11 -15.33
N ALA A 185 -11.39 -17.27 -14.93
CA ALA A 185 -11.62 -17.58 -13.52
C ALA A 185 -10.29 -17.54 -12.75
N TYR A 186 -10.34 -16.99 -11.55
CA TYR A 186 -9.25 -16.91 -10.60
C TYR A 186 -9.69 -17.54 -9.29
N GLN A 187 -8.87 -18.43 -8.75
CA GLN A 187 -9.13 -19.12 -7.50
C GLN A 187 -7.81 -19.29 -6.75
N GLN A 188 -7.73 -18.69 -5.57
CA GLN A 188 -6.55 -18.73 -4.71
C GLN A 188 -7.04 -18.64 -3.27
N ALA A 189 -6.68 -19.63 -2.45
CA ALA A 189 -7.04 -19.69 -1.03
C ALA A 189 -6.19 -18.71 -0.21
#